data_AF-A0A183EU98-F1
#
_entry.id   AF-A0A183EU98-F1
#
_cell.length_a   1.000
_cell.length_b   1.000
_cell.length_c   1.000
_cell.angle_alpha   90.00
_cell.angle_beta   90.00
_cell.angle_gamma   90.00
#
_symmetry.space_group_name_H-M   'P 1'
#
loop_
_entity.id
_entity.type
_entity.pdbx_description
1 polymer ?
#
loop_
_entity_poly.entity_id
_entity_poly.type
_entity_poly.pdbx_seq_one_letter_code
_entity_poly.pdbx_strand_id
1 'polypeptide(L)'
;MKGFRFCAHFRTPLSVVEIGRANRRRHAECGGIVGNRNGVGPLELEAIASVHELSSEVRSIAVSEMLPRTADLIFVNIKTVEGRPYTLELTMKGWRIAALQWDSMNGDYTQVSLLA
;
A
#
# COMPACT_ATOMS: atom_id res chain seq x y z
N MET A 1 -19.00 -11.82 5.96
CA MET A 1 -17.87 -11.79 5.01
C MET A 1 -18.41 -11.69 3.59
N LYS A 2 -18.51 -10.48 3.04
CA LYS A 2 -18.86 -10.31 1.62
C LYS A 2 -17.56 -10.28 0.84
N GLY A 3 -17.26 -11.38 0.15
CA GLY A 3 -16.11 -11.46 -0.74
C GLY A 3 -16.33 -10.51 -1.91
N PHE A 4 -15.52 -9.46 -1.99
CA PHE A 4 -15.43 -8.63 -3.18
C PHE A 4 -14.72 -9.44 -4.27
N ARG A 5 -15.51 -9.99 -5.19
CA ARG A 5 -15.00 -10.49 -6.48
C ARG A 5 -14.79 -9.28 -7.37
N PHE A 6 -13.55 -8.83 -7.54
CA PHE A 6 -13.22 -7.79 -8.52
C PHE A 6 -12.88 -8.43 -9.87
N CYS A 7 -13.57 -7.95 -10.89
CA CYS A 7 -13.48 -8.38 -12.28
C CYS A 7 -12.11 -7.99 -12.85
N ALA A 8 -11.37 -8.98 -13.34
CA ALA A 8 -10.04 -8.83 -13.89
C ALA A 8 -10.07 -8.24 -15.31
N HIS A 9 -10.28 -6.93 -15.48
CA HIS A 9 -9.90 -6.21 -16.73
C HIS A 9 -10.03 -4.67 -16.65
N PHE A 10 -9.44 -4.02 -15.65
CA PHE A 10 -9.10 -2.60 -15.77
C PHE A 10 -7.64 -2.43 -15.37
N ARG A 11 -6.72 -2.63 -16.33
CA ARG A 11 -5.37 -2.08 -16.18
C ARG A 11 -5.53 -0.57 -16.13
N THR A 12 -5.30 0.04 -14.98
CA THR A 12 -5.08 1.49 -14.94
C THR A 12 -3.95 1.80 -15.92
N PRO A 13 -4.06 2.86 -16.75
CA PRO A 13 -3.08 3.14 -17.80
C PRO A 13 -1.68 3.53 -17.26
N LEU A 14 -1.53 3.59 -15.93
CA LEU A 14 -0.29 3.88 -15.22
C LEU A 14 0.00 2.72 -14.25
N SER A 15 1.25 2.28 -14.25
CA SER A 15 1.81 1.35 -13.26
C SER A 15 1.80 1.98 -11.87
N VAL A 16 1.82 1.15 -10.82
CA VAL A 16 1.88 1.63 -9.44
C VAL A 16 3.09 2.52 -9.18
N VAL A 17 4.20 2.25 -9.87
CA VAL A 17 5.43 3.05 -9.82
C VAL A 17 5.19 4.47 -10.35
N GLU A 18 4.44 4.60 -11.44
CA GLU A 18 4.10 5.91 -12.02
C GLU A 18 3.11 6.67 -11.15
N ILE A 19 2.13 5.98 -10.53
CA ILE A 19 1.21 6.57 -9.57
C ILE A 19 1.99 7.13 -8.37
N GLY A 20 2.88 6.33 -7.78
CA GLY A 20 3.71 6.77 -6.66
C GLY A 20 4.61 7.96 -7.01
N ARG A 21 5.25 7.96 -8.19
CA ARG A 21 6.04 9.10 -8.67
C ARG A 21 5.18 10.36 -8.83
N ALA A 22 4.00 10.24 -9.42
CA ALA A 22 3.09 11.37 -9.60
C ALA A 22 2.59 11.93 -8.26
N ASN A 23 2.26 11.05 -7.31
CA ASN A 23 1.85 11.43 -5.95
C ASN A 23 2.96 12.22 -5.25
N ARG A 24 4.20 11.69 -5.26
CA ARG A 24 5.36 12.33 -4.63
C ARG A 24 5.67 13.68 -5.25
N ARG A 25 5.64 13.78 -6.58
CA ARG A 25 5.85 15.03 -7.31
C ARG A 25 4.82 16.09 -6.91
N ARG A 26 3.53 15.74 -6.95
CA ARG A 26 2.45 16.68 -6.58
C ARG A 26 2.52 17.09 -5.12
N HIS A 27 2.88 16.18 -4.22
CA HIS A 27 3.05 16.50 -2.80
C HIS A 27 4.17 17.53 -2.59
N ALA A 28 5.28 17.43 -3.33
CA ALA A 28 6.36 18.41 -3.28
C ALA A 28 5.97 19.78 -3.88
N GLU A 29 5.15 19.80 -4.93
CA GLU A 29 4.72 21.03 -5.62
C GLU A 29 3.61 21.78 -4.85
N CYS A 30 2.66 21.06 -4.23
CA CYS A 30 1.42 21.64 -3.70
C CYS A 30 1.14 21.33 -2.21
N GLY A 31 2.08 20.70 -1.50
CA GLY A 31 1.96 20.47 -0.05
C GLY A 31 0.84 19.50 0.36
N GLY A 32 0.45 18.57 -0.53
CA GLY A 32 -0.49 17.49 -0.18
C GLY A 32 -1.97 17.88 -0.08
N ILE A 33 -2.35 19.13 -0.39
CA ILE A 33 -3.76 19.53 -0.44
C ILE A 33 -4.42 18.93 -1.68
N VAL A 34 -4.91 17.70 -1.55
CA VAL A 34 -5.82 17.11 -2.53
C VAL A 34 -7.22 17.44 -2.06
N GLY A 35 -7.85 18.43 -2.69
CA GLY A 35 -9.26 18.74 -2.50
C GLY A 35 -10.12 17.59 -3.03
N ASN A 36 -10.20 16.48 -2.30
CA ASN A 36 -11.03 15.36 -2.70
C ASN A 36 -12.41 15.43 -2.04
N ARG A 37 -13.43 15.62 -2.87
CA ARG A 37 -14.84 15.59 -2.46
C ARG A 37 -15.35 14.18 -2.11
N ASN A 38 -14.58 13.14 -2.44
CA ASN A 38 -14.97 11.72 -2.29
C ASN A 38 -14.20 10.97 -1.19
N GLY A 39 -13.33 11.64 -0.41
CA GLY A 39 -12.66 11.03 0.76
C GLY A 39 -11.54 10.02 0.47
N VAL A 40 -11.17 9.76 -0.78
CA VAL A 40 -10.12 8.79 -1.17
C VAL A 40 -8.79 9.51 -1.46
N GLY A 41 -7.82 9.46 -0.55
CA GLY A 41 -6.54 10.16 -0.71
C GLY A 41 -5.63 9.59 -1.81
N PRO A 42 -4.56 10.29 -2.20
CA PRO A 42 -3.59 9.79 -3.20
C PRO A 42 -2.93 8.47 -2.80
N LEU A 43 -2.58 8.31 -1.51
CA LEU A 43 -2.00 7.07 -0.99
C LEU A 43 -3.00 5.91 -1.02
N GLU A 44 -4.28 6.22 -0.86
CA GLU A 44 -5.35 5.21 -0.96
C GLU A 44 -5.43 4.64 -2.37
N LEU A 45 -5.41 5.52 -3.39
CA LEU A 45 -5.39 5.07 -4.79
C LEU A 45 -4.13 4.28 -5.12
N GLU A 46 -2.98 4.69 -4.58
CA GLU A 46 -1.72 3.95 -4.76
C GLU A 46 -1.79 2.55 -4.12
N ALA A 47 -2.29 2.44 -2.89
CA ALA A 47 -2.47 1.16 -2.22
C ALA A 47 -3.45 0.23 -2.97
N ILE A 48 -4.58 0.76 -3.44
CA ILE A 48 -5.57 -0.01 -4.23
C ILE A 48 -4.95 -0.48 -5.55
N ALA A 49 -4.21 0.39 -6.23
CA ALA A 49 -3.52 0.03 -7.46
C ALA A 49 -2.46 -1.05 -7.21
N SER A 50 -1.71 -0.99 -6.10
CA SER A 50 -0.75 -2.04 -5.71
C SER A 50 -1.42 -3.38 -5.46
N VAL A 51 -2.53 -3.40 -4.73
CA VAL A 51 -3.31 -4.62 -4.49
C VAL A 51 -3.74 -5.22 -5.82
N HIS A 52 -4.24 -4.42 -6.75
CA HIS A 52 -4.69 -4.90 -8.05
C HIS A 52 -3.51 -5.45 -8.89
N GLU A 53 -2.44 -4.67 -9.04
CA GLU A 53 -1.28 -5.01 -9.87
C GLU A 53 -0.54 -6.25 -9.35
N LEU A 54 -0.34 -6.36 -8.03
CA LEU A 54 0.49 -7.41 -7.42
C LEU A 54 -0.31 -8.66 -6.99
N SER A 55 -1.64 -8.62 -7.05
CA SER A 55 -2.50 -9.73 -6.56
C SER A 55 -2.15 -11.11 -7.12
N SER A 56 -1.62 -11.17 -8.35
CA SER A 56 -1.23 -12.42 -9.01
C SER A 56 0.17 -12.93 -8.67
N GLU A 57 1.01 -12.07 -8.09
CA GLU A 57 2.43 -12.38 -7.81
C GLU A 57 2.66 -12.84 -6.37
N VAL A 58 1.64 -12.73 -5.51
CA VAL A 58 1.73 -13.08 -4.09
C VAL A 58 0.57 -13.99 -3.68
N ARG A 59 0.74 -14.66 -2.53
CA ARG A 59 -0.32 -15.54 -2.00
C ARG A 59 -1.54 -14.75 -1.55
N SER A 60 -1.35 -13.58 -0.95
CA SER A 60 -2.44 -12.65 -0.62
C SER A 60 -1.91 -11.24 -0.40
N ILE A 61 -2.69 -10.23 -0.79
CA ILE A 61 -2.41 -8.81 -0.53
C ILE A 61 -3.72 -8.08 -0.23
N ALA A 62 -3.71 -7.20 0.77
CA ALA A 62 -4.88 -6.42 1.15
C ALA A 62 -4.47 -5.16 1.93
N VAL A 63 -5.23 -4.07 1.80
CA VAL A 63 -5.14 -2.94 2.72
C VAL A 63 -5.58 -3.41 4.11
N SER A 64 -4.85 -3.04 5.16
CA SER A 64 -5.19 -3.41 6.54
C SER A 64 -6.50 -2.74 6.96
N GLU A 65 -7.39 -3.52 7.59
CA GLU A 65 -8.61 -3.02 8.23
C GLU A 65 -8.40 -2.73 9.73
N MET A 66 -7.29 -3.22 10.30
CA MET A 66 -7.01 -3.16 11.73
C MET A 66 -6.07 -2.01 12.12
N LEU A 67 -5.24 -1.55 11.18
CA LEU A 67 -4.22 -0.52 11.42
C LEU A 67 -4.70 0.88 10.98
N PRO A 68 -4.08 1.96 11.49
CA PRO A 68 -4.46 3.33 11.15
C PRO A 68 -4.46 3.59 9.65
N ARG A 69 -5.53 4.20 9.15
CA ARG A 69 -5.70 4.54 7.74
C ARG A 69 -6.00 6.02 7.62
N THR A 70 -5.00 6.79 7.22
CA THR A 70 -5.08 8.25 7.15
C THR A 70 -4.70 8.76 5.75
N ALA A 71 -4.83 10.07 5.51
CA ALA A 71 -4.41 10.67 4.25
C ALA A 71 -2.90 10.52 3.96
N ASP A 72 -2.10 10.37 5.02
CA ASP A 72 -0.63 10.37 4.96
C ASP A 72 0.00 8.99 5.28
N LEU A 73 -0.82 8.02 5.72
CA LEU A 73 -0.35 6.70 6.13
C LEU A 73 -1.36 5.59 5.75
N ILE A 74 -0.90 4.80 4.79
CA ILE A 74 -1.31 3.48 4.29
C ILE A 74 -0.78 2.26 5.06
N PHE A 75 -1.55 1.32 5.60
CA PHE A 75 -1.01 -0.03 5.91
C PHE A 75 -1.54 -1.08 4.93
N VAL A 76 -0.63 -1.89 4.38
CA VAL A 76 -0.94 -2.97 3.45
C VAL A 76 -0.30 -4.25 3.94
N ASN A 77 -1.08 -5.32 4.03
CA ASN A 77 -0.59 -6.64 4.35
C ASN A 77 -0.30 -7.42 3.09
N ILE A 78 0.78 -8.19 3.12
CA ILE A 78 1.16 -9.11 2.05
C ILE A 78 1.57 -10.45 2.65
N LYS A 79 1.24 -11.53 1.96
CA LYS A 79 1.76 -12.87 2.21
C LYS A 79 2.42 -13.34 0.92
N THR A 80 3.72 -13.58 0.97
CA THR A 80 4.48 -14.02 -0.20
C THR A 80 4.07 -15.43 -0.63
N VAL A 81 4.50 -15.86 -1.81
CA VAL A 81 4.23 -17.22 -2.31
C VAL A 81 4.82 -18.31 -1.41
N GLU A 82 5.92 -18.01 -0.72
CA GLU A 82 6.56 -18.84 0.31
C GLU A 82 5.78 -18.85 1.63
N GLY A 83 4.71 -18.07 1.74
CA GLY A 83 3.83 -18.02 2.92
C GLY A 83 4.30 -17.06 4.01
N ARG A 84 5.34 -16.25 3.79
CA ARG A 84 5.84 -15.28 4.76
C ARG A 84 4.94 -14.03 4.80
N PRO A 85 4.41 -13.65 5.98
CA PRO A 85 3.60 -12.44 6.11
C PRO A 85 4.48 -11.21 6.33
N TYR A 86 4.04 -10.07 5.79
CA TYR A 86 4.61 -8.76 6.05
C TYR A 86 3.48 -7.73 6.15
N THR A 87 3.64 -6.77 7.05
CA THR A 87 2.87 -5.52 7.04
C THR A 87 3.77 -4.44 6.49
N LEU A 88 3.29 -3.73 5.47
CA LEU A 88 3.95 -2.61 4.82
C LEU A 88 3.29 -1.30 5.23
N GLU A 89 4.10 -0.28 5.49
CA GLU A 89 3.64 1.11 5.57
C GLU A 89 3.88 1.83 4.25
N LEU A 90 2.88 2.57 3.78
CA LEU A 90 2.93 3.46 2.63
C LEU A 90 2.74 4.90 3.10
N THR A 91 3.72 5.74 2.80
CA THR A 91 3.68 7.18 3.05
C THR A 91 4.10 7.96 1.80
N MET A 92 4.01 9.28 1.85
CA MET A 92 4.58 10.15 0.82
C MET A 92 6.12 10.08 0.74
N LYS A 93 6.81 9.36 1.63
CA LYS A 93 8.24 9.02 1.48
C LYS A 93 8.46 7.73 0.69
N GLY A 94 7.45 6.88 0.60
CA GLY A 94 7.48 5.59 -0.09
C GLY A 94 6.99 4.43 0.77
N TRP A 95 7.35 3.22 0.34
CA TRP A 95 6.99 1.94 0.96
C TRP A 95 8.09 1.47 1.90
N ARG A 96 7.71 0.91 3.05
CA ARG A 96 8.63 0.27 4.00
C ARG A 96 7.96 -0.93 4.66
N ILE A 97 8.74 -1.93 5.07
CA ILE A 97 8.26 -3.02 5.93
C ILE A 97 8.11 -2.49 7.36
N ALA A 98 6.87 -2.48 7.86
CA ALA A 98 6.54 -2.10 9.22
C ALA A 98 6.67 -3.29 10.18
N ALA A 99 6.29 -4.49 9.75
CA ALA A 99 6.40 -5.71 10.55
C ALA A 99 6.51 -6.99 9.69
N LEU A 100 7.00 -8.06 10.30
CA LEU A 100 7.07 -9.42 9.74
C LEU A 100 5.84 -10.26 10.07
N GLN A 101 4.75 -9.61 10.48
CA GLN A 101 3.49 -10.22 10.88
C GLN A 101 2.33 -9.48 10.23
N TRP A 102 1.22 -10.16 10.03
CA TRP A 102 0.00 -9.60 9.46
C TRP A 102 -0.69 -8.67 10.46
N ASP A 103 -1.15 -7.50 10.02
CA ASP A 103 -1.82 -6.49 10.86
C ASP A 103 -1.00 -6.08 12.10
N SER A 104 0.31 -5.92 11.95
CA SER A 104 1.21 -5.51 13.03
C SER A 104 2.10 -4.33 12.64
N MET A 105 2.39 -3.46 13.60
CA MET A 105 3.36 -2.37 13.47
C MET A 105 4.60 -2.59 14.35
N ASN A 106 4.65 -3.70 15.09
CA ASN A 106 5.81 -4.04 15.90
C ASN A 106 6.86 -4.65 14.98
N GLY A 107 7.72 -3.78 14.44
CA GLY A 107 8.91 -4.19 13.70
C GLY A 107 9.76 -5.13 14.54
N ASP A 108 10.25 -6.19 13.91
CA ASP A 108 11.32 -6.99 14.47
C ASP A 108 12.65 -6.27 14.18
N TYR A 109 13.10 -5.45 15.13
CA TYR A 109 14.35 -4.68 15.02
C TYR A 109 15.60 -5.58 14.91
N THR A 110 15.45 -6.91 15.02
CA THR A 110 16.56 -7.86 14.87
C THR A 110 16.91 -8.18 13.42
N GLN A 111 16.05 -7.84 12.44
CA GLN A 111 16.31 -8.07 11.01
C GLN A 111 16.71 -6.79 10.27
N VAL A 112 17.84 -6.23 10.68
CA VAL A 112 18.45 -5.01 10.11
C VAL A 112 18.73 -5.14 8.60
N SER A 113 18.83 -6.37 8.07
CA SER A 113 19.08 -6.63 6.64
C SER A 113 17.95 -6.24 5.69
N LEU A 114 16.73 -5.99 6.20
CA LEU A 114 15.58 -5.52 5.42
C LEU A 114 15.42 -3.98 5.40
N LEU A 115 16.37 -3.25 6.02
CA LEU A 115 16.40 -1.79 6.07
C LEU A 115 17.41 -1.15 5.10
N ALA A 116 18.09 -1.93 4.25
CA ALA A 116 19.13 -1.48 3.33
C ALA A 116 18.65 -1.46 1.86
#